data_AF-A0A3D2FA99-F1
#
_entry.id   AF-A0A3D2FA99-F1
#
_cell.length_a   1.000
_cell.length_b   1.000
_cell.length_c   1.000
_cell.angle_alpha   90.00
_cell.angle_beta   90.00
_cell.angle_gamma   90.00
#
_symmetry.space_group_name_H-M   'P 1'
#
loop_
_entity.id
_entity.type
_entity.pdbx_description
1 polymer ?
#
loop_
_entity_poly.entity_id
_entity_poly.type
_entity_poly.pdbx_seq_one_letter_code
_entity_poly.pdbx_strand_id
1 'polypeptide(L)'
;MAIEVAGEGANGTITIDLFEDVAPAHTARIAGLAADGTYDGVVFHRVIEGFMAQTGDVQHGKNPSDLSQAGRGGSDKADLPA
;
A
#
# COMPACT_ATOMS: atom_id res chain seq x y z
N MET A 1 -11.31 5.51 3.50
CA MET A 1 -10.87 4.27 2.80
C MET A 1 -10.74 3.14 3.79
N ALA A 2 -10.90 1.87 3.39
CA ALA A 2 -10.65 0.71 4.25
C ALA A 2 -9.67 -0.25 3.56
N ILE A 3 -8.77 -0.84 4.34
CA ILE A 3 -7.89 -1.92 3.90
C ILE A 3 -8.24 -3.17 4.69
N GLU A 4 -8.54 -4.26 4.00
CA GLU A 4 -8.66 -5.58 4.61
C GLU A 4 -7.29 -6.26 4.60
N VAL A 5 -6.86 -6.71 5.77
CA VAL A 5 -5.58 -7.40 5.96
C VAL A 5 -5.86 -8.82 6.39
N ALA A 6 -5.21 -9.77 5.71
CA ALA A 6 -5.22 -11.18 6.06
C ALA A 6 -3.79 -11.70 6.27
N GLY A 7 -3.56 -12.44 7.36
CA GLY A 7 -2.27 -13.01 7.71
C GLY A 7 -2.36 -13.98 8.89
N GLU A 8 -1.29 -14.75 9.11
CA GLU A 8 -1.18 -15.66 10.25
C GLU A 8 -1.05 -14.85 11.55
N GLY A 9 -2.17 -14.63 12.24
CA GLY A 9 -2.23 -13.90 13.52
C GLY A 9 -2.51 -12.40 13.42
N ALA A 10 -2.64 -11.83 12.22
CA ALA A 10 -2.94 -10.41 12.01
C ALA A 10 -4.00 -10.23 10.92
N ASN A 11 -5.26 -10.48 11.26
CA ASN A 11 -6.41 -10.25 10.40
C ASN A 11 -7.21 -9.05 10.92
N GLY A 12 -7.66 -8.17 10.04
CA GLY A 12 -8.50 -7.06 10.44
C GLY A 12 -8.70 -6.00 9.35
N THR A 13 -9.48 -4.98 9.71
CA THR A 13 -9.77 -3.85 8.83
C THR A 13 -9.09 -2.60 9.36
N ILE A 14 -8.28 -1.95 8.53
CA ILE A 14 -7.69 -0.65 8.82
C ILE A 14 -8.52 0.41 8.12
N THR A 15 -9.12 1.32 8.88
CA THR A 15 -9.81 2.49 8.31
C THR A 15 -8.82 3.64 8.21
N ILE A 16 -8.71 4.20 7.01
CA ILE A 16 -7.82 5.31 6.69
C ILE A 16 -8.68 6.51 6.30
N ASP A 17 -8.50 7.60 7.03
CA ASP A 17 -9.00 8.92 6.66
C ASP A 17 -7.91 9.65 5.88
N LEU A 18 -8.29 10.30 4.78
CA LEU A 18 -7.34 10.98 3.90
C LEU A 18 -7.55 12.49 4.03
N PHE A 19 -6.48 13.27 3.89
CA PHE A 19 -6.56 14.74 4.00
C PHE A 19 -6.45 15.35 2.60
N GLU A 20 -7.55 15.37 1.87
CA GLU A 20 -7.65 15.92 0.51
C GLU A 20 -7.17 17.38 0.44
N ASP A 21 -7.46 18.17 1.46
CA ASP A 21 -7.12 19.60 1.49
C ASP A 21 -5.61 19.85 1.64
N VAL A 22 -4.88 18.93 2.26
CA VAL A 22 -3.44 19.07 2.53
C VAL A 22 -2.61 18.44 1.41
N ALA A 23 -3.03 17.27 0.92
CA ALA A 23 -2.28 16.51 -0.08
C ALA A 23 -3.19 15.97 -1.20
N PRO A 24 -3.87 16.86 -1.95
CA PRO A 24 -4.92 16.46 -2.90
C PRO A 24 -4.45 15.46 -3.95
N ALA A 25 -3.23 15.65 -4.47
CA ALA A 25 -2.66 14.76 -5.48
C ALA A 25 -2.35 13.36 -4.92
N HIS A 26 -1.82 13.29 -3.69
CA HIS A 26 -1.49 12.02 -3.03
C HIS A 26 -2.76 11.25 -2.66
N THR A 27 -3.74 11.94 -2.06
CA THR A 27 -5.04 11.36 -1.72
C THR A 27 -5.74 10.81 -2.95
N ALA A 28 -5.80 11.59 -4.04
CA ALA A 28 -6.40 11.14 -5.30
C ALA A 28 -5.65 9.93 -5.90
N ARG A 29 -4.31 9.90 -5.80
CA ARG A 29 -3.50 8.77 -6.29
C ARG A 29 -3.79 7.49 -5.51
N ILE A 30 -3.77 7.55 -4.18
CA ILE A 30 -4.02 6.40 -3.30
C ILE A 30 -5.45 5.88 -3.52
N ALA A 31 -6.44 6.78 -3.48
CA ALA A 31 -7.84 6.43 -3.67
C ALA A 31 -8.09 5.79 -5.05
N GLY A 32 -7.49 6.34 -6.12
CA GLY A 32 -7.61 5.78 -7.46
C GLY A 32 -6.98 4.40 -7.59
N LEU A 33 -5.74 4.21 -7.13
CA LEU A 33 -5.08 2.91 -7.17
C LEU A 33 -5.83 1.85 -6.34
N ALA A 34 -6.41 2.24 -5.20
CA ALA A 34 -7.24 1.37 -4.38
C ALA A 34 -8.58 1.01 -5.07
N ALA A 35 -9.26 1.99 -5.68
CA ALA A 35 -10.50 1.75 -6.42
C ALA A 35 -10.29 0.84 -7.63
N ASP A 36 -9.11 0.90 -8.26
CA ASP A 36 -8.69 0.03 -9.35
C ASP A 36 -8.30 -1.39 -8.87
N GLY A 37 -8.31 -1.68 -7.57
CA GLY A 37 -7.87 -2.96 -6.98
C GLY A 37 -6.36 -3.19 -7.09
N THR A 38 -5.57 -2.14 -7.36
CA THR A 38 -4.14 -2.29 -7.65
C THR A 38 -3.37 -2.82 -6.44
N TYR A 39 -3.82 -2.50 -5.22
CA TYR A 39 -3.19 -2.95 -3.98
C TYR A 39 -3.61 -4.35 -3.54
N ASP A 40 -4.58 -4.99 -4.20
CA ASP A 40 -5.04 -6.32 -3.82
C ASP A 40 -3.91 -7.34 -3.96
N GLY A 41 -3.73 -8.15 -2.92
CA GLY A 41 -2.66 -9.15 -2.83
C GLY A 41 -1.27 -8.57 -2.57
N VAL A 42 -1.12 -7.26 -2.32
CA VAL A 42 0.17 -6.67 -1.97
C VAL A 42 0.49 -6.93 -0.49
N VAL A 43 1.69 -7.46 -0.24
CA VAL A 43 2.15 -7.76 1.13
C VAL A 43 2.69 -6.53 1.85
N PHE A 44 2.61 -6.56 3.18
CA PHE A 44 3.45 -5.73 4.04
C PHE A 44 4.87 -6.30 4.06
N HIS A 45 5.77 -5.75 3.25
CA HIS A 45 7.12 -6.27 3.06
C HIS A 45 8.12 -5.78 4.13
N ARG A 46 7.74 -4.78 4.92
CA ARG A 46 8.58 -4.29 6.03
C ARG A 46 7.73 -3.91 7.22
N VAL A 47 7.96 -4.58 8.35
CA VAL A 47 7.29 -4.30 9.62
C VAL A 47 8.36 -4.19 10.70
N ILE A 48 8.36 -3.06 11.41
CA ILE A 48 9.28 -2.79 12.52
C ILE A 48 8.44 -2.48 13.74
N GLU A 49 8.56 -3.32 14.75
CA GLU A 49 7.83 -3.19 16.01
C GLU A 49 8.09 -1.83 16.67
N GLY A 50 7.02 -1.18 17.13
CA GLY A 50 7.08 0.14 17.75
C GLY A 50 7.39 1.30 16.80
N PHE A 51 7.49 1.05 15.49
CA PHE A 51 7.80 2.09 14.51
C PHE A 51 6.79 2.17 13.37
N MET A 52 6.79 1.21 12.44
CA MET A 52 5.94 1.29 11.26
C MET A 52 5.76 -0.05 10.54
N ALA A 53 4.73 -0.11 9.71
CA ALA A 53 4.55 -1.14 8.68
C ALA A 53 4.44 -0.48 7.30
N GLN A 54 5.10 -1.04 6.30
CA GLN A 54 5.18 -0.52 4.94
C GLN A 54 4.67 -1.55 3.93
N THR A 55 3.79 -1.09 3.03
CA THR A 55 3.15 -1.84 1.95
C THR A 55 3.06 -0.96 0.69
N GLY A 56 2.36 -1.41 -0.35
CA GLY A 56 2.04 -0.60 -1.52
C GLY A 56 2.98 -0.79 -2.73
N ASP A 57 3.94 -1.71 -2.65
CA ASP A 57 4.73 -2.12 -3.82
C ASP A 57 3.88 -3.04 -4.71
N VAL A 58 3.21 -2.44 -5.69
CA VAL A 58 2.29 -3.15 -6.60
C VAL A 58 3.01 -3.96 -7.69
N GLN A 59 4.31 -3.74 -7.88
CA GLN A 59 5.10 -4.38 -8.93
C GLN A 59 5.76 -5.66 -8.42
N HIS A 60 6.38 -5.62 -7.24
CA HIS A 60 7.13 -6.76 -6.67
C HIS A 60 6.47 -7.31 -5.40
N GLY A 61 5.58 -6.57 -4.76
CA GLY A 61 4.96 -6.96 -3.49
C GLY A 61 3.79 -7.94 -3.61
N LYS A 62 3.45 -8.43 -4.82
CA LYS A 62 2.34 -9.37 -5.05
C LYS A 62 2.74 -10.85 -5.07
N ASN A 63 4.03 -11.16 -5.06
CA ASN A 63 4.50 -12.55 -5.04
C ASN A 63 4.98 -12.95 -3.63
N PRO A 64 4.14 -13.59 -2.80
CA PRO A 64 4.54 -13.99 -1.46
C PRO A 64 5.65 -15.05 -1.44
N SER A 65 5.91 -15.74 -2.56
CA SER A 65 6.98 -16.73 -2.67
C SER A 65 8.37 -16.13 -2.93
N ASP A 66 8.45 -14.89 -3.42
CA ASP A 66 9.69 -14.16 -3.66
C ASP A 66 9.49 -12.68 -3.38
N LEU A 67 9.96 -12.26 -2.21
CA LEU A 67 9.91 -10.88 -1.74
C LEU A 67 11.26 -10.18 -1.85
N SER A 68 12.23 -10.75 -2.57
CA SER A 68 13.61 -10.22 -2.64
C SER A 68 13.69 -8.79 -3.22
N GLN A 69 12.71 -8.41 -4.06
CA GLN A 69 12.60 -7.07 -4.65
C GLN A 69 11.47 -6.21 -4.04
N ALA A 70 10.73 -6.73 -3.06
CA ALA A 70 9.62 -6.00 -2.47
C ALA A 70 10.11 -4.75 -1.71
N GLY A 71 9.42 -3.63 -1.93
CA GLY A 71 9.78 -2.30 -1.42
C GLY A 71 10.58 -1.44 -2.40
N ARG A 72 10.74 -1.88 -3.64
CA ARG A 72 11.50 -1.16 -4.69
C ARG A 72 10.66 -0.82 -5.92
N GLY A 73 9.46 -1.37 -6.02
CA GLY A 73 8.53 -1.15 -7.12
C GLY A 73 7.51 -0.06 -6.84
N GLY A 74 6.78 0.29 -7.89
CA GLY A 74 5.71 1.29 -7.87
C GLY A 74 4.63 0.96 -8.89
N SER A 75 3.64 1.86 -9.02
CA SER A 75 2.64 1.75 -10.09
C SER A 75 3.18 2.24 -11.42
N ASP A 76 2.51 1.90 -12.53
CA ASP A 76 2.82 2.45 -13.86
C ASP A 76 2.54 3.96 -14.00
N LYS A 77 1.94 4.59 -12.97
CA LYS A 77 1.66 6.02 -12.98
C LYS A 77 2.91 6.80 -12.60
N ALA A 78 3.14 7.93 -13.28
CA ALA A 78 4.26 8.81 -12.99
C ALA A 78 4.25 9.36 -11.55
N ASP A 79 5.45 9.68 -11.07
CA ASP A 79 5.67 10.31 -9.78
C ASP A 79 4.92 11.64 -9.66
N LEU A 80 4.41 11.87 -8.46
CA LEU A 80 3.82 13.16 -8.12
C LEU A 80 4.94 14.17 -7.84
N PRO A 81 4.75 15.45 -8.19
CA PRO A 81 5.67 16.49 -7.76
C PRO A 81 5.69 16.56 -6.22
N ALA A 82 6.88 16.85 -5.69
CA ALA A 82 7.10 17.10 -4.26
C ALA A 82 6.49 18.43 -3.81
#